data_AF-A0A349YCB7-F1
#
_entry.id   AF-A0A349YCB7-F1
#
_cell.length_a   1.000
_cell.length_b   1.000
_cell.length_c   1.000
_cell.angle_alpha   90.00
_cell.angle_beta   90.00
_cell.angle_gamma   90.00
#
_symmetry.space_group_name_H-M   'P 1'
#
loop_
_entity.id
_entity.type
_entity.pdbx_description
1 polymer ?
#
loop_
_entity_poly.entity_id
_entity_poly.type
_entity_poly.pdbx_seq_one_letter_code
_entity_poly.pdbx_strand_id
1 'polypeptide(L)'
;RLKAAQTPNPIVLTGDIHSNWVNNILSDFSNESSEVIATEFVGTSITSGGDGSDSSNTAAQTLSDNSHVKFYNRQRGYVSCHLSKDLWQSDYKILDKVSEPGHPIRTRASFVVEAGNPGALEA
;
A
#
# COMPACT_ATOMS: atom_id res chain seq x y z
N ARG A 1 6.86 8.34 -18.07
CA ARG A 1 7.64 9.11 -17.05
C ARG A 1 8.43 8.19 -16.11
N LEU A 2 7.90 7.05 -15.63
CA LEU A 2 8.68 6.08 -14.82
C LEU A 2 9.75 5.31 -15.62
N LYS A 3 9.39 4.65 -16.74
CA LYS A 3 10.36 3.92 -17.58
C LYS A 3 11.53 4.79 -18.08
N ALA A 4 11.26 6.07 -18.37
CA ALA A 4 12.28 7.01 -18.84
C ALA A 4 13.32 7.38 -17.77
N ALA A 5 12.98 7.27 -16.49
CA ALA A 5 13.87 7.60 -15.39
C ALA A 5 14.95 6.52 -15.14
N GLN A 6 14.78 5.31 -15.70
CA GLN A 6 15.71 4.18 -15.54
C GLN A 6 16.03 3.80 -14.08
N THR A 7 15.19 4.21 -13.12
CA THR A 7 15.25 3.72 -11.74
C THR A 7 14.82 2.24 -11.71
N PRO A 8 15.62 1.32 -11.14
CA PRO A 8 15.36 -0.12 -11.23
C PRO A 8 14.03 -0.59 -10.61
N ASN A 9 13.67 -0.05 -9.44
CA ASN A 9 12.45 -0.39 -8.69
C ASN A 9 11.82 0.87 -8.07
N PRO A 10 11.21 1.76 -8.88
CA PRO A 10 10.61 3.00 -8.39
C PRO A 10 9.50 2.71 -7.36
N ILE A 11 9.44 3.54 -6.31
CA ILE A 11 8.40 3.52 -5.28
C ILE A 11 7.57 4.80 -5.37
N VAL A 12 6.25 4.66 -5.28
CA VAL A 12 5.28 5.76 -5.19
C VAL A 12 4.66 5.76 -3.80
N LEU A 13 4.62 6.92 -3.16
CA LEU A 13 3.96 7.13 -1.86
C LEU A 13 2.75 8.04 -2.08
N THR A 14 1.58 7.60 -1.65
CA THR A 14 0.30 8.25 -1.93
C THR A 14 -0.54 8.40 -0.66
N GLY A 15 -1.54 9.28 -0.69
CA GLY A 15 -2.53 9.48 0.37
C GLY A 15 -3.92 9.80 -0.22
N ASP A 16 -4.60 10.82 0.30
CA ASP A 16 -5.91 11.36 -0.16
C ASP A 16 -7.12 10.42 0.03
N ILE A 17 -7.03 9.16 -0.41
CA ILE A 17 -8.18 8.23 -0.49
C ILE A 17 -8.64 7.66 0.88
N HIS A 18 -8.05 8.13 1.98
CA HIS A 18 -8.40 7.79 3.37
C HIS A 18 -8.47 6.27 3.66
N SER A 19 -7.68 5.49 2.94
CA SER A 19 -7.55 4.04 3.07
C SER A 19 -6.15 3.60 2.66
N ASN A 20 -5.71 2.48 3.22
CA ASN A 20 -4.42 1.87 2.94
C ASN A 20 -4.53 0.97 1.71
N TRP A 21 -3.54 1.06 0.82
CA TRP A 21 -3.42 0.18 -0.34
C TRP A 21 -1.97 -0.15 -0.65
N VAL A 22 -1.73 -1.32 -1.21
CA VAL A 22 -0.46 -1.69 -1.85
C VAL A 22 -0.79 -2.08 -3.28
N ASN A 23 -0.13 -1.44 -4.24
CA ASN A 23 -0.37 -1.71 -5.66
C ASN A 23 0.94 -2.00 -6.39
N ASN A 24 0.91 -2.98 -7.29
CA ASN A 24 1.92 -3.12 -8.32
C ASN A 24 1.55 -2.21 -9.49
N ILE A 25 2.45 -1.33 -9.90
CA ILE A 25 2.20 -0.46 -11.06
C ILE A 25 2.59 -1.23 -12.31
N LEU A 26 1.60 -1.47 -13.18
CA LEU A 26 1.79 -2.15 -14.45
C LEU A 26 2.28 -1.19 -15.53
N SER A 27 3.05 -1.73 -16.49
CA SER A 27 3.44 -0.98 -17.68
C SER A 27 2.27 -0.68 -18.62
N ASP A 28 1.24 -1.52 -18.58
CA ASP A 28 -0.04 -1.35 -19.26
C ASP A 28 -1.17 -1.91 -18.39
N PHE A 29 -1.98 -1.03 -17.79
CA PHE A 29 -3.10 -1.44 -16.93
C PHE A 29 -4.26 -2.10 -17.69
N SER A 30 -4.31 -2.01 -19.02
CA SER A 30 -5.29 -2.75 -19.84
C SER A 30 -4.88 -4.21 -20.07
N ASN A 31 -3.64 -4.57 -19.71
CA ASN A 31 -3.11 -5.92 -19.77
C ASN A 31 -2.54 -6.32 -18.40
N GLU A 32 -3.30 -7.11 -17.65
CA GLU A 32 -2.93 -7.57 -16.31
C GLU A 32 -1.65 -8.41 -16.25
N SER A 33 -1.24 -9.01 -17.38
CA SER A 33 0.01 -9.77 -17.49
C SER A 33 1.21 -8.90 -17.90
N SER A 34 1.03 -7.59 -18.05
CA SER A 34 2.12 -6.69 -18.41
C SER A 34 3.12 -6.54 -17.27
N GLU A 35 4.33 -6.12 -17.62
CA GLU A 35 5.45 -5.95 -16.69
C GLU A 35 5.08 -5.03 -15.52
N VAL A 36 5.39 -5.44 -14.29
CA VAL A 36 5.37 -4.58 -13.10
C VAL A 36 6.60 -3.66 -13.16
N ILE A 37 6.39 -2.35 -13.08
CA ILE A 37 7.45 -1.35 -13.28
C ILE A 37 7.70 -0.47 -12.07
N ALA A 38 6.85 -0.55 -11.05
CA ALA A 38 6.98 0.17 -9.78
C ALA A 38 6.03 -0.42 -8.73
N THR A 39 6.18 0.00 -7.49
CA THR A 39 5.27 -0.31 -6.38
C THR A 39 4.72 0.96 -5.78
N GLU A 40 3.43 0.98 -5.46
CA GLU A 40 2.78 2.06 -4.75
C GLU A 40 2.38 1.62 -3.35
N PHE A 41 2.73 2.45 -2.36
CA PHE A 41 2.23 2.36 -0.99
C PHE A 41 1.32 3.55 -0.71
N VAL A 42 0.02 3.31 -0.66
CA VAL A 42 -0.99 4.32 -0.33
C VAL A 42 -1.24 4.29 1.16
N GLY A 43 -0.96 5.40 1.84
CA GLY A 43 -1.27 5.58 3.25
C GLY A 43 -2.70 6.02 3.48
N THR A 44 -3.32 5.48 4.52
CA THR A 44 -4.59 5.98 5.06
C THR A 44 -4.44 7.40 5.62
N SER A 45 -5.57 7.96 6.04
CA SER A 45 -5.63 9.20 6.81
C SER A 45 -5.24 8.99 8.28
N ILE A 46 -4.74 10.06 8.90
CA ILE A 46 -4.55 10.10 10.36
C ILE A 46 -5.91 9.97 11.07
N THR A 47 -6.96 10.67 10.61
CA THR A 47 -8.31 10.61 11.22
C THR A 47 -9.49 10.72 10.26
N SER A 48 -9.33 11.27 9.06
CA SER A 48 -10.44 11.46 8.11
C SER A 48 -11.18 10.15 7.81
N GLY A 49 -12.51 10.16 7.88
CA GLY A 49 -13.35 8.97 7.68
C GLY A 49 -13.70 8.18 8.96
N GLY A 50 -13.22 8.62 10.14
CA GLY A 50 -13.57 8.02 11.43
C GLY A 50 -12.84 6.70 11.70
N ASP A 51 -13.40 5.84 12.54
CA ASP A 51 -12.75 4.58 12.97
C ASP A 51 -12.46 3.64 11.79
N GLY A 52 -13.37 3.60 10.82
CA GLY A 52 -13.25 2.74 9.65
C GLY A 52 -13.39 1.26 9.98
N SER A 53 -12.72 0.40 9.21
CA SER A 53 -12.85 -1.05 9.33
C SER A 53 -11.64 -1.76 8.73
N ASP A 54 -11.38 -3.00 9.16
CA ASP A 54 -10.25 -3.78 8.63
C ASP A 54 -10.40 -4.03 7.12
N SER A 55 -11.63 -4.31 6.69
CA SER A 55 -12.01 -4.49 5.29
C SER A 55 -13.45 -4.02 5.04
N SER A 56 -13.92 -4.11 3.80
CA SER A 56 -15.30 -3.89 3.40
C SER A 56 -15.70 -4.84 2.28
N ASN A 57 -17.00 -5.13 2.12
CA ASN A 57 -17.48 -5.97 1.00
C ASN A 57 -17.10 -5.36 -0.36
N THR A 58 -17.12 -4.03 -0.48
CA THR A 58 -16.67 -3.31 -1.67
C THR A 58 -15.19 -3.56 -1.95
N ALA A 59 -14.35 -3.66 -0.92
CA ALA A 59 -12.93 -3.96 -1.09
C ALA A 59 -12.66 -5.35 -1.65
N ALA A 60 -13.46 -6.36 -1.27
CA ALA A 60 -13.32 -7.71 -1.83
C ALA A 60 -13.57 -7.71 -3.35
N GLN A 61 -14.54 -6.93 -3.82
CA GLN A 61 -14.83 -6.78 -5.25
C GLN A 61 -13.76 -5.96 -5.97
N THR A 62 -13.29 -4.86 -5.38
CA THR A 62 -12.15 -4.11 -5.96
C THR A 62 -10.92 -4.99 -6.09
N LEU A 63 -10.63 -5.85 -5.10
CA LEU A 63 -9.51 -6.79 -5.16
C LEU A 63 -9.69 -7.87 -6.23
N SER A 64 -10.92 -8.38 -6.45
CA SER A 64 -11.16 -9.37 -7.51
C SER A 64 -11.00 -8.79 -8.91
N ASP A 65 -11.38 -7.53 -9.09
CA ASP A 65 -11.37 -6.88 -10.40
C ASP A 65 -10.01 -6.24 -10.73
N ASN A 66 -9.08 -6.20 -9.77
CA ASN A 66 -7.79 -5.52 -9.91
C ASN A 66 -6.64 -6.38 -9.35
N SER A 67 -6.17 -7.35 -10.15
CA SER A 67 -5.11 -8.30 -9.77
C SER A 67 -3.77 -7.66 -9.36
N HIS A 68 -3.56 -6.39 -9.73
CA HIS A 68 -2.39 -5.59 -9.37
C HIS A 68 -2.45 -5.03 -7.93
N VAL A 69 -3.62 -5.00 -7.29
CA VAL A 69 -3.79 -4.59 -5.89
C VAL A 69 -3.43 -5.76 -4.98
N LYS A 70 -2.54 -5.52 -4.03
CA LYS A 70 -2.00 -6.54 -3.10
C LYS A 70 -2.50 -6.39 -1.68
N PHE A 71 -3.04 -5.24 -1.32
CA PHE A 71 -3.54 -4.96 0.02
C PHE A 71 -4.61 -3.90 0.03
N TYR A 72 -5.53 -4.04 0.98
CA TYR A 72 -6.50 -3.01 1.35
C TYR A 72 -6.72 -3.03 2.86
N ASN A 73 -6.79 -1.84 3.48
CA ASN A 73 -7.31 -1.69 4.84
C ASN A 73 -7.92 -0.29 5.01
N ARG A 74 -9.02 -0.20 5.75
CA ARG A 74 -9.76 1.07 5.93
C ARG A 74 -9.72 1.57 7.37
N GLN A 75 -8.71 1.19 8.16
CA GLN A 75 -8.46 1.77 9.47
C GLN A 75 -7.53 2.98 9.36
N ARG A 76 -7.47 3.79 10.42
CA ARG A 76 -6.65 5.01 10.46
C ARG A 76 -5.24 4.70 10.98
N GLY A 77 -4.30 5.57 10.66
CA GLY A 77 -2.91 5.44 11.08
C GLY A 77 -1.95 6.02 10.05
N TYR A 78 -0.83 5.35 9.84
CA TYR A 78 0.24 5.81 8.93
C TYR A 78 1.06 4.64 8.40
N VAL A 79 1.87 4.90 7.37
CA VAL A 79 2.84 3.93 6.84
C VAL A 79 4.22 4.29 7.35
N SER A 80 4.92 3.32 7.94
CA SER A 80 6.31 3.46 8.37
C SER A 80 7.21 2.74 7.38
N CYS A 81 8.11 3.47 6.70
CA CYS A 81 9.01 2.90 5.72
C CYS A 81 10.43 2.74 6.28
N HIS A 82 10.99 1.54 6.17
CA HIS A 82 12.38 1.24 6.49
C HIS A 82 13.14 0.89 5.21
N LEU A 83 14.27 1.55 4.97
CA LEU A 83 15.02 1.44 3.73
C LEU A 83 16.47 1.06 4.01
N SER A 84 16.96 0.10 3.23
CA SER A 84 18.38 -0.21 3.09
C SER A 84 18.76 -0.14 1.61
N LYS A 85 20.01 -0.50 1.27
CA LYS A 85 20.42 -0.60 -0.14
C LYS A 85 19.74 -1.76 -0.87
N ASP A 86 19.35 -2.80 -0.14
CA ASP A 86 18.89 -4.06 -0.72
C ASP A 86 17.37 -4.25 -0.58
N LEU A 87 16.72 -3.48 0.30
CA LEU A 87 15.33 -3.68 0.68
C LEU A 87 14.62 -2.36 1.01
N TRP A 88 13.41 -2.20 0.49
CA TRP A 88 12.40 -1.29 1.02
C TRP A 88 11.35 -2.10 1.78
N GLN A 89 11.04 -1.72 3.01
CA GLN A 89 9.92 -2.28 3.79
C GLN A 89 8.93 -1.18 4.16
N SER A 90 7.63 -1.46 4.01
CA SER A 90 6.52 -0.59 4.42
C SER A 90 5.63 -1.32 5.42
N ASP A 91 5.52 -0.77 6.63
CA ASP A 91 4.63 -1.27 7.68
C ASP A 91 3.38 -0.40 7.78
N TYR A 92 2.21 -1.01 7.64
CA TYR A 92 0.92 -0.34 7.81
C TYR A 92 0.54 -0.29 9.29
N LYS A 93 0.84 0.84 9.94
CA LYS A 93 0.55 1.06 11.36
C LYS A 93 -0.86 1.63 11.50
N ILE A 94 -1.70 1.00 12.32
CA ILE A 94 -3.11 1.36 12.46
C ILE A 94 -3.59 1.39 13.90
N LEU A 95 -4.72 2.07 14.09
CA LEU A 95 -5.54 2.06 15.29
C LEU A 95 -6.89 1.41 15.01
N ASP A 96 -7.44 0.70 16.01
CA ASP A 96 -8.80 0.14 15.92
C ASP A 96 -9.89 1.22 15.99
N LYS A 97 -9.62 2.32 16.70
CA LYS A 97 -10.48 3.50 16.75
C LYS A 97 -9.64 4.77 16.86
N VAL A 98 -10.19 5.85 16.33
CA VAL A 98 -9.71 7.22 16.51
C VAL A 98 -10.76 8.13 17.15
N SER A 99 -11.99 7.64 17.32
CA SER A 99 -13.08 8.31 18.03
C SER A 99 -12.85 8.39 19.54
N GLU A 100 -11.98 7.53 20.08
CA GLU A 100 -11.62 7.44 21.50
C GLU A 100 -10.10 7.56 21.66
N PRO A 101 -9.59 8.30 22.66
CA PRO A 101 -8.15 8.41 22.91
C PRO A 101 -7.58 7.12 23.51
N GLY A 102 -6.26 6.92 23.37
CA GLY A 102 -5.53 5.86 24.07
C GLY A 102 -5.55 4.48 23.41
N HIS A 103 -6.14 4.34 22.22
CA HIS A 103 -6.04 3.10 21.46
C HIS A 103 -4.58 2.78 21.08
N PRO A 104 -4.15 1.52 21.19
CA PRO A 104 -2.77 1.14 20.87
C PRO A 104 -2.57 1.01 19.36
N ILE A 105 -1.39 1.42 18.89
CA ILE A 105 -1.00 1.23 17.50
C ILE A 105 -0.48 -0.18 17.27
N ARG A 106 -0.84 -0.79 16.13
CA ARG A 106 -0.34 -2.10 15.71
C ARG A 106 0.03 -2.11 14.23
N THR A 107 0.94 -3.00 13.84
CA THR A 107 1.17 -3.31 12.42
C THR A 107 0.05 -4.21 11.92
N ARG A 108 -0.65 -3.80 10.87
CA ARG A 108 -1.67 -4.65 10.22
C ARG A 108 -1.08 -5.59 9.18
N ALA A 109 -0.12 -5.08 8.41
CA ALA A 109 0.57 -5.81 7.36
C ALA A 109 1.91 -5.13 7.09
N SER A 110 2.86 -5.91 6.60
CA SER A 110 4.18 -5.46 6.20
C SER A 110 4.46 -5.94 4.79
N PHE A 111 5.03 -5.07 3.97
CA PHE A 111 5.36 -5.39 2.58
C PHE A 111 6.79 -4.99 2.29
N VAL A 112 7.46 -5.79 1.47
CA VAL A 112 8.83 -5.54 1.03
C VAL A 112 8.93 -5.43 -0.49
N VAL A 113 9.91 -4.65 -0.94
CA VAL A 113 10.35 -4.55 -2.34
C VAL A 113 11.87 -4.70 -2.33
N GLU A 114 12.38 -5.70 -3.04
CA GLU A 114 13.81 -5.93 -3.15
C GLU A 114 14.44 -4.97 -4.16
N ALA A 115 15.72 -4.63 -3.95
CA ALA A 115 16.47 -3.78 -4.86
C ALA A 115 16.45 -4.34 -6.29
N GLY A 116 16.06 -3.51 -7.27
CA GLY A 116 15.97 -3.91 -8.68
C GLY A 116 14.75 -4.74 -9.06
N ASN A 117 13.94 -5.20 -8.11
CA ASN A 117 12.76 -6.02 -8.37
C ASN A 117 11.49 -5.23 -8.00
N PRO A 118 10.86 -4.50 -8.95
CA PRO A 118 9.59 -3.84 -8.67
C PRO A 118 8.49 -4.86 -8.38
N GLY A 119 7.65 -4.57 -7.39
CA GLY A 119 6.58 -5.45 -6.94
C GLY A 119 6.64 -5.70 -5.44
N ALA A 120 5.50 -5.53 -4.75
CA ALA A 120 5.41 -5.80 -3.32
C ALA A 120 5.25 -7.30 -3.05
N LEU A 121 5.99 -7.78 -2.06
CA LEU A 121 5.81 -9.09 -1.42
C LEU A 121 5.34 -8.86 0.02
N GLU A 122 4.35 -9.62 0.48
CA GLU A 122 3.97 -9.62 1.89
C GLU A 122 5.06 -10.30 2.73
N ALA A 123 5.44 -9.69 3.85
CA ALA A 123 6.53 -10.12 4.72
C ALA A 123 6.08 -10.99 5.90
#